data_AF-A0A3D0SKD1-F1
#
_entry.id   AF-A0A3D0SKD1-F1
#
_cell.length_a   1.000
_cell.length_b   1.000
_cell.length_c   1.000
_cell.angle_alpha   90.00
_cell.angle_beta   90.00
_cell.angle_gamma   90.00
#
_symmetry.space_group_name_H-M   'P 1'
#
loop_
_entity.id
_entity.type
_entity.pdbx_description
1 polymer ?
#
loop_
_entity_poly.entity_id
_entity_poly.type
_entity_poly.pdbx_seq_one_letter_code
_entity_poly.pdbx_strand_id
1 'polypeptide(L)'
;HCAFDSELIRQHPEWFVHEDGGVAHPFCMEDGHKVVWGDLALFNHQHTSDPEGLYRYCYKIVEYLMQLGFKGFRCDAAYQVPRNTWNRLIREIRQKYPDTLFAAETLGCTADQTKQTAQAGFDFVFNSSKW
;
A
#
# COMPACT_ATOMS: atom_id res chain seq x y z
N HIS A 1 2.23 -4.85 -2.15
CA HIS A 1 3.16 -5.95 -2.51
C HIS A 1 2.46 -6.91 -3.47
N CYS A 2 3.19 -7.85 -4.04
CA CYS A 2 2.65 -9.06 -4.67
C CYS A 2 3.49 -10.27 -4.27
N ALA A 3 3.12 -11.48 -4.69
CA ALA A 3 3.95 -12.66 -4.47
C ALA A 3 5.29 -12.55 -5.22
N PHE A 4 6.35 -13.12 -4.67
CA PHE A 4 7.70 -13.08 -5.24
C PHE A 4 7.82 -13.81 -6.60
N ASP A 5 6.89 -14.70 -6.92
CA ASP A 5 6.80 -15.39 -8.20
C ASP A 5 5.81 -14.73 -9.19
N SER A 6 5.30 -13.54 -8.84
CA SER A 6 4.38 -12.80 -9.69
C SER A 6 5.00 -12.42 -11.02
N GLU A 7 4.26 -12.66 -12.10
CA GLU A 7 4.68 -12.27 -13.46
C GLU A 7 4.90 -10.75 -13.61
N LEU A 8 4.32 -9.93 -12.72
CA LEU A 8 4.58 -8.49 -12.67
C LEU A 8 6.07 -8.16 -12.54
N ILE A 9 6.84 -9.01 -11.83
CA ILE A 9 8.28 -8.79 -11.64
C ILE A 9 9.02 -8.89 -12.98
N ARG A 10 8.59 -9.80 -13.87
CA ARG A 10 9.16 -9.95 -15.21
C ARG A 10 8.66 -8.88 -16.17
N GLN A 11 7.37 -8.55 -16.11
CA GLN A 11 6.73 -7.61 -17.03
C GLN A 11 7.06 -6.14 -16.72
N HIS A 12 7.19 -5.81 -15.44
CA HIS A 12 7.38 -4.45 -14.93
C HIS A 12 8.45 -4.43 -13.83
N PRO A 13 9.70 -4.83 -14.11
CA PRO A 13 10.77 -4.81 -13.10
C PRO A 13 10.95 -3.42 -12.48
N GLU A 14 10.73 -2.35 -13.23
CA GLU A 14 10.82 -0.96 -12.74
C GLU A 14 9.86 -0.63 -11.59
N TRP A 15 8.77 -1.39 -11.43
CA TRP A 15 7.82 -1.20 -10.33
C TRP A 15 8.32 -1.74 -9.00
N PHE A 16 9.43 -2.47 -8.95
CA PHE A 16 9.93 -3.14 -7.75
C PHE A 16 11.24 -2.53 -7.24
N VAL A 17 11.42 -2.56 -5.93
CA VAL A 17 12.70 -2.20 -5.31
C VAL A 17 13.69 -3.34 -5.58
N HIS A 18 14.89 -3.00 -6.03
CA HIS A 18 15.97 -3.96 -6.28
C HIS A 18 17.13 -3.74 -5.31
N GLU A 19 17.52 -4.77 -4.59
CA GLU A 19 18.61 -4.77 -3.61
C GLU A 19 19.46 -6.03 -3.81
N ASP A 20 20.79 -5.92 -3.66
CA ASP A 20 21.74 -7.05 -3.72
C ASP A 20 21.59 -7.98 -4.95
N GLY A 21 21.14 -7.43 -6.08
CA GLY A 21 20.96 -8.16 -7.35
C GLY A 21 19.63 -8.92 -7.48
N GLY A 22 18.70 -8.73 -6.55
CA GLY A 22 17.36 -9.32 -6.58
C GLY A 22 16.25 -8.32 -6.23
N VAL A 23 14.99 -8.78 -6.25
CA VAL A 23 13.85 -8.00 -5.79
C VAL A 23 13.86 -7.95 -4.26
N ALA A 24 13.71 -6.75 -3.70
CA ALA A 24 13.64 -6.55 -2.27
C ALA A 24 12.31 -7.04 -1.70
N HIS A 25 12.35 -7.44 -0.42
CA HIS A 25 11.21 -7.97 0.31
C HIS A 25 10.72 -6.95 1.35
N PRO A 26 9.40 -6.79 1.54
CA PRO A 26 8.86 -5.97 2.61
C PRO A 26 9.23 -6.57 3.98
N PHE A 27 9.32 -5.70 4.99
CA PHE A 27 9.68 -6.09 6.34
C PHE A 27 9.00 -5.19 7.37
N CYS A 28 8.96 -5.64 8.62
CA CYS A 28 8.62 -4.82 9.77
C CYS A 28 9.68 -4.94 10.87
N MET A 29 9.64 -4.01 11.82
CA MET A 29 10.46 -4.06 13.04
C MET A 29 9.55 -4.54 14.18
N GLU A 30 9.89 -5.68 14.78
CA GLU A 30 9.19 -6.26 15.92
C GLU A 30 10.21 -6.42 17.05
N ASP A 31 10.01 -5.72 18.18
CA ASP A 31 10.89 -5.73 19.35
C ASP A 31 12.39 -5.50 19.05
N GLY A 32 12.68 -4.63 18.07
CA GLY A 32 14.05 -4.33 17.64
C GLY A 32 14.65 -5.32 16.63
N HIS A 33 13.91 -6.35 16.25
CA HIS A 33 14.30 -7.33 15.24
C HIS A 33 13.60 -7.06 13.91
N LYS A 34 14.35 -7.20 12.81
CA LYS A 34 13.81 -7.09 11.44
C LYS A 34 13.15 -8.42 11.05
N VAL A 35 11.85 -8.41 10.82
CA VAL A 35 11.09 -9.56 10.31
C VAL A 35 10.81 -9.34 8.83
N VAL A 36 11.32 -10.22 7.98
CA VAL A 36 11.23 -10.10 6.51
C VAL A 36 10.17 -11.07 5.98
N TRP A 37 9.29 -10.59 5.11
CA TRP A 37 8.31 -11.41 4.40
C TRP A 37 8.88 -11.85 3.05
N GLY A 38 9.65 -12.95 3.07
CA GLY A 38 10.40 -13.43 1.89
C GLY A 38 9.55 -13.98 0.74
N ASP A 39 8.27 -14.24 0.98
CA ASP A 39 7.29 -14.64 -0.02
C ASP A 39 6.72 -13.45 -0.82
N LEU A 40 7.00 -12.22 -0.39
CA LEU A 40 6.45 -11.00 -0.97
C LEU A 40 7.52 -10.17 -1.70
N ALA A 41 7.13 -9.56 -2.81
CA ALA A 41 7.92 -8.57 -3.54
C ALA A 41 7.48 -7.13 -3.18
N LEU A 42 8.47 -6.26 -2.92
CA LEU A 42 8.25 -4.87 -2.53
C LEU A 42 8.10 -3.95 -3.75
N PHE A 43 6.94 -3.31 -3.86
CA PHE A 43 6.72 -2.26 -4.86
C PHE A 43 7.46 -0.97 -4.50
N ASN A 44 8.07 -0.34 -5.50
CA ASN A 44 8.79 0.92 -5.38
C ASN A 44 7.87 2.12 -5.60
N HIS A 45 6.97 2.38 -4.66
CA HIS A 45 6.01 3.49 -4.78
C HIS A 45 6.64 4.90 -4.74
N GLN A 46 7.91 5.02 -4.30
CA GLN A 46 8.59 6.31 -4.13
C GLN A 46 9.54 6.65 -5.27
N HIS A 47 10.24 5.65 -5.81
CA HIS A 47 11.38 5.86 -6.72
C HIS A 47 11.28 5.05 -8.02
N THR A 48 10.13 4.41 -8.29
CA THR A 48 9.89 3.79 -9.61
C THR A 48 10.07 4.82 -10.72
N SER A 49 10.66 4.40 -11.84
CA SER A 49 10.72 5.21 -13.07
C SER A 49 9.37 5.29 -13.79
N ASP A 50 8.40 4.44 -13.42
CA ASP A 50 7.03 4.45 -13.92
C ASP A 50 6.00 4.60 -12.77
N PRO A 51 5.91 5.79 -12.16
CA PRO A 51 4.99 6.02 -11.04
C PRO A 51 3.53 6.00 -11.46
N GLU A 52 3.20 6.44 -12.68
CA GLU A 52 1.83 6.47 -13.17
C GLU A 52 1.34 5.08 -13.56
N GLY A 53 2.16 4.24 -14.22
CA GLY A 53 1.76 2.88 -14.57
C GLY A 53 1.50 2.03 -13.34
N LEU A 54 2.40 2.06 -12.34
CA LEU A 54 2.19 1.37 -11.07
C LEU A 54 0.91 1.86 -10.35
N TYR A 55 0.71 3.18 -10.29
CA TYR A 55 -0.52 3.75 -9.70
C TYR A 55 -1.77 3.27 -10.44
N ARG A 56 -1.77 3.32 -11.78
CA ARG A 56 -2.92 2.92 -12.61
C ARG A 56 -3.22 1.43 -12.51
N TYR A 57 -2.19 0.59 -12.39
CA TYR A 57 -2.36 -0.83 -12.14
C TYR A 57 -3.13 -1.07 -10.83
N CYS A 58 -2.67 -0.46 -9.73
CA CYS A 58 -3.36 -0.56 -8.43
C CYS A 58 -4.78 0.03 -8.48
N TYR A 59 -4.96 1.20 -9.11
CA TYR A 59 -6.27 1.84 -9.27
C TYR A 59 -7.26 0.93 -9.99
N LYS A 60 -6.85 0.28 -11.10
CA LYS A 60 -7.71 -0.62 -11.87
C LYS A 60 -8.19 -1.81 -11.04
N ILE A 61 -7.34 -2.35 -10.15
CA ILE A 61 -7.74 -3.43 -9.24
C ILE A 61 -8.81 -2.93 -8.28
N VAL A 62 -8.61 -1.77 -7.65
CA VAL A 62 -9.58 -1.18 -6.72
C VAL A 62 -10.90 -0.88 -7.46
N GLU A 63 -10.84 -0.27 -8.64
CA GLU A 63 -12.01 0.03 -9.46
C GLU A 63 -12.77 -1.24 -9.87
N TYR A 64 -12.06 -2.30 -10.25
CA TYR A 64 -12.65 -3.59 -10.57
C TYR A 64 -13.41 -4.18 -9.36
N LEU A 65 -12.81 -4.15 -8.16
CA LEU A 65 -13.48 -4.59 -6.94
C LEU A 65 -14.71 -3.75 -6.63
N MET A 66 -14.67 -2.44 -6.86
CA MET A 66 -15.84 -1.56 -6.73
C MET A 66 -16.96 -1.91 -7.71
N GLN A 67 -16.62 -2.26 -8.97
CA GLN A 67 -17.60 -2.70 -9.96
C GLN A 67 -18.28 -4.02 -9.57
N LEU A 68 -17.60 -4.88 -8.80
CA LEU A 68 -18.17 -6.09 -8.20
C LEU A 68 -19.06 -5.82 -6.98
N GLY A 69 -19.18 -4.57 -6.54
CA GLY A 69 -20.08 -4.15 -5.46
C GLY A 69 -19.44 -4.00 -4.09
N PHE A 70 -18.10 -4.13 -3.97
CA PHE A 70 -17.39 -3.80 -2.74
C PHE A 70 -17.62 -2.32 -2.38
N LYS A 71 -17.69 -2.02 -1.07
CA LYS A 71 -17.98 -0.67 -0.54
C LYS A 71 -16.88 -0.12 0.37
N GLY A 72 -15.80 -0.89 0.55
CA GLY A 72 -14.67 -0.40 1.30
C GLY A 72 -13.50 -1.36 1.34
N PHE A 73 -12.38 -0.84 1.81
CA PHE A 73 -11.09 -1.52 1.80
C PHE A 73 -10.37 -1.35 3.14
N ARG A 74 -9.80 -2.46 3.63
CA ARG A 74 -8.75 -2.44 4.65
C ARG A 74 -7.42 -2.42 3.91
N CYS A 75 -6.65 -1.37 4.11
CA CYS A 75 -5.36 -1.15 3.47
C CYS A 75 -4.23 -1.65 4.38
N ASP A 76 -3.63 -2.76 3.98
CA ASP A 76 -2.50 -3.40 4.66
C ASP A 76 -1.25 -2.52 4.66
N ALA A 77 -0.55 -2.48 5.80
CA ALA A 77 0.68 -1.72 6.03
C ALA A 77 0.64 -0.32 5.39
N ALA A 78 -0.47 0.41 5.58
CA ALA A 78 -0.78 1.60 4.80
C ALA A 78 0.29 2.70 4.95
N TYR A 79 0.98 2.72 6.09
CA TYR A 79 2.09 3.62 6.40
C TYR A 79 3.33 3.43 5.51
N GLN A 80 3.48 2.29 4.84
CA GLN A 80 4.59 2.03 3.92
C GLN A 80 4.38 2.61 2.53
N VAL A 81 3.16 3.07 2.22
CA VAL A 81 2.81 3.67 0.92
C VAL A 81 2.75 5.20 1.09
N PRO A 82 3.28 5.99 0.12
CA PRO A 82 3.29 7.44 0.23
C PRO A 82 1.89 8.04 0.43
N ARG A 83 1.79 9.00 1.34
CA ARG A 83 0.54 9.73 1.65
C ARG A 83 -0.15 10.27 0.40
N ASN A 84 0.61 10.83 -0.54
CA ASN A 84 0.05 11.43 -1.76
C ASN A 84 -0.58 10.37 -2.68
N THR A 85 -0.04 9.15 -2.71
CA THR A 85 -0.59 8.02 -3.47
C THR A 85 -1.96 7.63 -2.91
N TRP A 86 -2.07 7.52 -1.58
CA TRP A 86 -3.35 7.27 -0.92
C TRP A 86 -4.37 8.38 -1.15
N ASN A 87 -3.95 9.63 -0.96
CA ASN A 87 -4.84 10.77 -1.13
C ASN A 87 -5.44 10.83 -2.53
N ARG A 88 -4.60 10.59 -3.55
CA ARG A 88 -5.04 10.52 -4.94
C ARG A 88 -6.01 9.37 -5.17
N LEU A 89 -5.67 8.16 -4.72
CA LEU A 89 -6.51 6.96 -4.88
C LEU A 89 -7.89 7.17 -4.26
N ILE A 90 -7.94 7.57 -2.98
CA ILE A 90 -9.18 7.75 -2.22
C ILE A 90 -10.05 8.81 -2.90
N ARG A 91 -9.46 9.94 -3.33
CA ARG A 91 -10.18 11.00 -4.02
C ARG A 91 -10.76 10.53 -5.36
N GLU A 92 -9.96 9.86 -6.20
CA GLU A 92 -10.41 9.39 -7.52
C GLU A 92 -11.48 8.28 -7.41
N ILE A 93 -11.40 7.41 -6.39
CA ILE A 93 -12.44 6.39 -6.15
C ILE A 93 -13.73 7.05 -5.65
N ARG A 94 -13.66 7.97 -4.69
CA ARG A 94 -14.86 8.66 -4.16
C ARG A 94 -15.57 9.55 -5.16
N GLN A 95 -14.88 10.05 -6.19
CA GLN A 95 -15.52 10.74 -7.30
C GLN A 95 -16.52 9.86 -8.05
N LYS A 96 -16.26 8.55 -8.16
CA LYS A 96 -17.14 7.58 -8.82
C LYS A 96 -18.05 6.83 -7.84
N TYR A 97 -17.56 6.60 -6.63
CA TYR A 97 -18.20 5.79 -5.60
C TYR A 97 -18.15 6.52 -4.24
N PRO A 98 -19.05 7.50 -4.01
CA PRO A 98 -18.94 8.45 -2.89
C PRO A 98 -18.99 7.80 -1.50
N ASP A 99 -19.72 6.69 -1.35
CA ASP A 99 -19.91 6.00 -0.07
C ASP A 99 -18.78 5.01 0.27
N THR A 100 -17.65 5.06 -0.47
CA THR A 100 -16.56 4.10 -0.27
C THR A 100 -15.75 4.43 0.98
N LEU A 101 -15.60 3.42 1.85
CA LEU A 101 -14.83 3.52 3.09
C LEU A 101 -13.42 2.95 2.95
N PHE A 102 -12.44 3.61 3.57
CA PHE A 102 -11.05 3.17 3.62
C PHE A 102 -10.56 3.13 5.06
N ALA A 103 -10.01 1.98 5.47
CA ALA A 103 -9.39 1.79 6.78
C ALA A 103 -7.88 1.52 6.61
N ALA A 104 -7.04 2.37 7.18
CA ALA A 104 -5.59 2.20 7.18
C ALA A 104 -5.17 1.29 8.34
N GLU A 105 -4.48 0.21 8.02
CA GLU A 105 -3.75 -0.54 9.03
C GLU A 105 -2.42 0.16 9.33
N THR A 106 -2.28 0.58 10.59
CA THR A 106 -1.16 1.38 11.13
C THR A 106 -0.54 0.71 12.36
N LEU A 107 -0.55 -0.63 12.41
CA LEU A 107 0.09 -1.36 13.50
C LEU A 107 1.62 -1.27 13.34
N GLY A 108 2.36 -1.22 14.45
CA GLY A 108 3.83 -1.08 14.43
C GLY A 108 4.35 0.29 13.99
N CYS A 109 3.48 1.27 13.76
CA CYS A 109 3.85 2.63 13.37
C CYS A 109 4.17 3.52 14.59
N THR A 110 5.02 4.53 14.38
CA THR A 110 5.10 5.65 15.32
C THR A 110 3.82 6.50 15.28
N ALA A 111 3.57 7.28 16.34
CA ALA A 111 2.42 8.19 16.38
C ALA A 111 2.40 9.17 15.20
N ASP A 112 3.57 9.64 14.77
CA ASP A 112 3.70 10.55 13.62
C ASP A 112 3.37 9.87 12.30
N GLN A 113 3.79 8.62 12.08
CA GLN A 113 3.43 7.84 10.91
C GLN A 113 1.92 7.58 10.84
N THR A 114 1.31 7.22 11.97
CA THR A 114 -0.15 7.05 12.07
C THR A 114 -0.87 8.35 11.73
N LYS A 115 -0.43 9.48 12.28
CA LYS A 115 -1.01 10.80 11.98
C LYS A 115 -0.88 11.16 10.51
N GLN A 116 0.29 10.98 9.91
CA GLN A 116 0.50 11.25 8.48
C GLN A 116 -0.38 10.38 7.59
N THR A 117 -0.52 9.10 7.94
CA THR A 117 -1.38 8.15 7.21
C THR A 117 -2.86 8.55 7.34
N ALA A 118 -3.34 8.87 8.55
CA ALA A 118 -4.70 9.35 8.76
C ALA A 118 -5.03 10.57 7.89
N GLN A 119 -4.09 11.52 7.79
CA GLN A 119 -4.25 12.72 6.98
C GLN A 119 -4.20 12.48 5.46
N ALA A 120 -4.03 11.24 5.00
CA ALA A 120 -4.15 10.88 3.59
C ALA A 120 -5.62 10.89 3.10
N GLY A 121 -6.60 10.79 4.02
CA GLY A 121 -8.03 10.77 3.69
C GLY A 121 -8.77 9.49 4.07
N PHE A 122 -8.14 8.62 4.87
CA PHE A 122 -8.76 7.42 5.44
C PHE A 122 -9.87 7.77 6.44
N ASP A 123 -10.89 6.93 6.52
CA ASP A 123 -11.99 7.07 7.49
C ASP A 123 -11.60 6.51 8.85
N PHE A 124 -10.82 5.43 8.84
CA PHE A 124 -10.41 4.72 10.03
C PHE A 124 -8.90 4.46 10.00
N VAL A 125 -8.30 4.48 11.19
CA VAL A 125 -6.94 4.01 11.42
C VAL A 125 -6.96 2.97 12.51
N PHE A 126 -6.04 2.02 12.45
CA PHE A 126 -5.92 0.99 13.47
C PHE A 126 -5.12 1.55 14.64
N ASN A 127 -5.59 1.28 15.85
CA ASN A 127 -4.98 1.75 17.07
C ASN A 127 -4.53 0.54 17.89
N SER A 128 -3.31 0.60 18.41
CA SER A 128 -2.74 -0.43 19.28
C SER A 128 -2.97 -0.16 20.76
N SER A 129 -4.03 0.54 21.19
CA SER A 129 -4.22 0.97 22.60
C SER A 129 -4.29 -0.14 23.64
N LYS A 130 -4.35 -1.41 23.21
CA LYS A 130 -4.24 -2.57 24.09
C LYS A 130 -2.80 -3.01 24.37
N TRP A 131 -1.82 -2.32 23.80
CA TRP A 131 -0.38 -2.51 23.98
C TRP A 131 0.25 -1.15 24.34
#